data_AF-A0A6L7MK37-F1
#
_entry.id   AF-A0A6L7MK37-F1
#
_cell.length_a   1.000
_cell.length_b   1.000
_cell.length_c   1.000
_cell.angle_alpha   90.00
_cell.angle_beta   90.00
_cell.angle_gamma   90.00
#
_symmetry.space_group_name_H-M   'P 1'
#
loop_
_entity.id
_entity.type
_entity.pdbx_description
1 polymer ?
#
loop_
_entity_poly.entity_id
_entity_poly.type
_entity_poly.pdbx_seq_one_letter_code
_entity_poly.pdbx_strand_id
1 'polypeptide(L)'
;MQLGKLSRELSDAYRGLDVKRRAQHFDGWIERATPDADGTSGYDHTETVKDYYDLCSGFMVWGWGESLHFAPLTPHESLEESKIRHQRLMISKLDLKQGMTVVDVGCGIGGPMRRVVREAGVRVVGININEIQLKEAKRLNAEARLDHMVDYETCSFMDMSAIEDGTFDRGYAIESTCHASDKQRAFAEIFRTLKPGALFWGQEMCLTDKFDPNDSRHRAIKRDLMRGIALNDIATFGEVDHALEAVGFQVIEGMDRDVQKGPSTPWYQPMESRHGTLGNALRRLPLGRKAVITGSKLAEVLRLFPKGSAEVVRLLDRTADAYVAGGRAGIFTPLYCFLARKPL
;
A
#
# COMPACT_ATOMS: atom_id res chain seq x y z
N MET A 1 24.23 13.01 -4.77
CA MET A 1 24.10 12.11 -3.60
C MET A 1 22.92 11.13 -3.70
N GLN A 2 21.73 11.54 -4.20
CA GLN A 2 20.53 10.68 -4.28
C GLN A 2 20.54 9.58 -5.37
N LEU A 3 21.06 9.84 -6.58
CA LEU A 3 21.07 8.85 -7.68
C LEU A 3 21.94 7.62 -7.38
N GLY A 4 23.08 7.80 -6.70
CA GLY A 4 23.95 6.69 -6.31
C GLY A 4 23.34 5.81 -5.21
N LYS A 5 22.52 6.38 -4.32
CA LYS A 5 21.75 5.63 -3.32
C LYS A 5 20.69 4.77 -4.01
N LEU A 6 19.87 5.39 -4.88
CA LEU A 6 18.85 4.68 -5.68
C LEU A 6 19.46 3.56 -6.55
N SER A 7 20.58 3.83 -7.22
CA SER A 7 21.26 2.83 -8.05
C SER A 7 21.68 1.59 -7.25
N ARG A 8 22.20 1.77 -6.03
CA ARG A 8 22.54 0.66 -5.13
C ARG A 8 21.30 -0.09 -4.64
N GLU A 9 20.27 0.63 -4.20
CA GLU A 9 19.01 0.05 -3.73
C GLU A 9 18.34 -0.79 -4.83
N LEU A 10 18.26 -0.27 -6.05
CA LEU A 10 17.73 -1.01 -7.20
C LEU A 10 18.62 -2.20 -7.55
N SER A 11 19.94 -2.07 -7.49
CA SER A 11 20.86 -3.17 -7.79
C SER A 11 20.72 -4.31 -6.77
N ASP A 12 20.50 -3.98 -5.50
CA ASP A 12 20.28 -4.96 -4.45
C ASP A 12 18.89 -5.60 -4.55
N ALA A 13 17.84 -4.81 -4.80
CA ALA A 13 16.48 -5.30 -4.98
C ALA A 13 16.33 -6.19 -6.22
N TYR A 14 17.02 -5.87 -7.32
CA TYR A 14 16.92 -6.60 -8.59
C TYR A 14 17.97 -7.72 -8.72
N ARG A 15 18.79 -7.93 -7.69
CA ARG A 15 19.85 -8.94 -7.73
C ARG A 15 19.25 -10.33 -7.90
N GLY A 16 19.62 -11.02 -8.98
CA GLY A 16 19.12 -12.35 -9.29
C GLY A 16 17.71 -12.38 -9.89
N LEU A 17 17.10 -11.22 -10.16
CA LEU A 17 15.79 -11.11 -10.81
C LEU A 17 15.96 -10.80 -12.30
N ASP A 18 15.19 -11.50 -13.15
CA ASP A 18 14.93 -11.05 -14.51
C ASP A 18 13.79 -10.02 -14.49
N VAL A 19 14.15 -8.77 -14.17
CA VAL A 19 13.21 -7.64 -14.02
C VAL A 19 12.39 -7.42 -15.28
N LYS A 20 12.99 -7.58 -16.47
CA LYS A 20 12.29 -7.38 -17.73
C LYS A 20 11.21 -8.45 -17.93
N ARG A 21 11.56 -9.73 -17.72
CA ARG A 21 10.60 -10.83 -17.81
C ARG A 21 9.51 -10.71 -16.75
N ARG A 22 9.84 -10.32 -15.51
CA ARG A 22 8.86 -10.09 -14.43
C ARG A 22 7.93 -8.93 -14.72
N ALA A 23 8.43 -7.80 -15.23
CA ALA A 23 7.58 -6.68 -15.64
C ALA A 23 6.62 -7.06 -16.78
N GLN A 24 7.10 -7.85 -17.76
CA GLN A 24 6.25 -8.40 -18.83
C GLN A 24 5.22 -9.40 -18.32
N HIS A 25 5.61 -10.26 -17.37
CA HIS A 25 4.69 -11.17 -16.69
C HIS A 25 3.61 -10.38 -15.96
N PHE A 26 3.98 -9.37 -15.18
CA PHE A 26 3.07 -8.49 -14.47
C PHE A 26 2.08 -7.79 -15.41
N ASP A 27 2.53 -7.19 -16.52
CA ASP A 27 1.66 -6.40 -17.39
C ASP A 27 0.42 -7.16 -17.93
N GLY A 28 0.51 -8.48 -18.10
CA GLY A 28 -0.59 -9.33 -18.58
C GLY A 28 -1.36 -10.09 -17.48
N TRP A 29 -1.24 -9.70 -16.21
CA TRP A 29 -1.80 -10.49 -15.10
C TRP A 29 -3.33 -10.50 -15.08
N ILE A 30 -3.98 -9.37 -15.41
CA ILE A 30 -5.45 -9.28 -15.45
C ILE A 30 -6.03 -10.28 -16.46
N GLU A 31 -5.40 -10.39 -17.62
CA GLU A 31 -5.81 -11.35 -18.65
C GLU A 31 -5.72 -12.80 -18.14
N ARG A 32 -4.74 -13.11 -17.27
CA ARG A 32 -4.59 -14.44 -16.66
C ARG A 32 -5.52 -14.68 -15.46
N ALA A 33 -5.92 -13.61 -14.78
CA ALA A 33 -6.85 -13.65 -13.64
C ALA A 33 -8.32 -13.72 -14.09
N THR A 34 -8.60 -13.40 -15.35
CA THR A 34 -9.96 -13.48 -15.90
C THR A 34 -10.35 -14.96 -16.01
N PRO A 35 -11.47 -15.42 -15.40
CA PRO A 35 -11.88 -16.82 -15.48
C PRO A 35 -12.12 -17.26 -16.93
N ASP A 36 -11.70 -18.48 -17.27
CA ASP A 36 -12.05 -19.12 -18.53
C ASP A 36 -13.56 -19.45 -18.58
N ALA A 37 -14.07 -19.89 -19.73
CA ALA A 37 -15.50 -20.15 -19.98
C ALA A 37 -16.16 -21.11 -18.98
N ASP A 38 -15.37 -21.96 -18.30
CA ASP A 38 -15.82 -22.92 -17.30
C ASP A 38 -15.78 -22.39 -15.85
N GLY A 39 -15.46 -21.10 -15.65
CA GLY A 39 -15.57 -20.42 -14.35
C GLY A 39 -14.46 -20.72 -13.35
N THR A 40 -13.43 -21.49 -13.72
CA THR A 40 -12.26 -21.77 -12.86
C THR A 40 -11.03 -21.03 -13.36
N SER A 41 -10.47 -20.13 -12.55
CA SER A 41 -9.07 -19.73 -12.69
C SER A 41 -8.28 -20.30 -11.50
N GLY A 42 -7.34 -21.20 -11.75
CA GLY A 42 -6.35 -21.64 -10.75
C GLY A 42 -5.28 -20.57 -10.44
N TYR A 43 -5.64 -19.29 -10.61
CA TYR A 43 -4.73 -18.15 -10.55
C TYR A 43 -4.52 -17.70 -9.11
N ASP A 44 -3.29 -17.81 -8.61
CA ASP A 44 -2.90 -17.27 -7.32
C ASP A 44 -2.50 -15.80 -7.44
N HIS A 45 -3.36 -14.91 -6.96
CA HIS A 45 -3.11 -13.47 -6.97
C HIS A 45 -1.92 -13.07 -6.07
N THR A 46 -1.56 -13.87 -5.07
CA THR A 46 -0.47 -13.60 -4.12
C THR A 46 0.87 -13.43 -4.84
N GLU A 47 1.15 -14.26 -5.85
CA GLU A 47 2.38 -14.14 -6.65
C GLU A 47 2.45 -12.81 -7.39
N THR A 48 1.32 -12.32 -7.88
CA THR A 48 1.25 -11.04 -8.62
C THR A 48 1.48 -9.83 -7.70
N VAL A 49 0.94 -9.88 -6.48
CA VAL A 49 1.21 -8.86 -5.44
C VAL A 49 2.71 -8.88 -5.08
N LYS A 50 3.30 -10.07 -4.93
CA LYS A 50 4.74 -10.21 -4.67
C LYS A 50 5.58 -9.62 -5.81
N ASP A 51 5.29 -9.98 -7.06
CA ASP A 51 5.97 -9.44 -8.24
C ASP A 51 5.86 -7.91 -8.31
N TYR A 52 4.68 -7.35 -8.04
CA TYR A 52 4.47 -5.90 -8.00
C TYR A 52 5.40 -5.21 -7.01
N TYR A 53 5.47 -5.69 -5.76
CA TYR A 53 6.32 -5.07 -4.74
C TYR A 53 7.81 -5.32 -4.98
N ASP A 54 8.21 -6.50 -5.49
CA ASP A 54 9.60 -6.78 -5.88
C ASP A 54 10.08 -5.79 -6.95
N LEU A 55 9.21 -5.46 -7.91
CA LEU A 55 9.52 -4.53 -8.99
C LEU A 55 9.51 -3.07 -8.51
N CYS A 56 8.48 -2.66 -7.77
CA CYS A 56 8.15 -1.25 -7.58
C CYS A 56 8.74 -0.61 -6.32
N SER A 57 9.01 -1.39 -5.26
CA SER A 57 9.30 -0.85 -3.92
C SER A 57 10.46 0.16 -3.91
N GLY A 58 11.57 -0.11 -4.59
CA GLY A 58 12.72 0.80 -4.62
C GLY A 58 12.38 2.17 -5.23
N PHE A 59 11.63 2.18 -6.33
CA PHE A 59 11.18 3.42 -6.96
C PHE A 59 10.11 4.14 -6.14
N MET A 60 9.24 3.39 -5.45
CA MET A 60 8.24 3.96 -4.55
C MET A 60 8.91 4.65 -3.36
N VAL A 61 9.87 4.02 -2.69
CA VAL A 61 10.59 4.62 -1.56
C VAL A 61 11.34 5.88 -1.99
N TRP A 62 11.98 5.85 -3.16
CA TRP A 62 12.65 7.02 -3.71
C TRP A 62 11.70 8.19 -4.04
N GLY A 63 10.49 7.89 -4.52
CA GLY A 63 9.52 8.91 -4.93
C GLY A 63 8.53 9.35 -3.84
N TRP A 64 8.30 8.50 -2.83
CA TRP A 64 7.19 8.59 -1.86
C TRP A 64 7.65 8.50 -0.39
N GLY A 65 8.95 8.29 -0.15
CA GLY A 65 9.52 8.15 1.19
C GLY A 65 9.29 6.77 1.81
N GLU A 66 9.61 6.63 3.09
CA GLU A 66 9.58 5.33 3.77
C GLU A 66 8.20 4.92 4.29
N SER A 67 7.24 5.85 4.29
CA SER A 67 5.83 5.59 4.60
C SER A 67 5.03 5.57 3.30
N LEU A 68 4.84 4.36 2.76
CA LEU A 68 4.21 4.09 1.46
C LEU A 68 2.68 4.01 1.59
N HIS A 69 2.05 5.10 2.01
CA HIS A 69 0.59 5.20 2.05
C HIS A 69 0.12 6.62 1.74
N PHE A 70 -1.16 6.76 1.41
CA PHE A 70 -1.84 8.04 1.29
C PHE A 70 -2.29 8.56 2.66
N ALA A 71 -2.49 9.87 2.72
CA ALA A 71 -3.06 10.57 3.86
C ALA A 71 -3.90 11.75 3.33
N PRO A 72 -4.95 12.17 4.05
CA PRO A 72 -5.66 13.39 3.72
C PRO A 72 -4.68 14.58 3.74
N LEU A 73 -4.75 15.48 2.75
CA LEU A 73 -3.85 16.63 2.62
C LEU A 73 -4.57 17.96 2.85
N THR A 74 -3.88 18.89 3.49
CA THR A 74 -4.28 20.29 3.62
C THR A 74 -3.34 21.19 2.79
N PRO A 75 -3.77 22.39 2.38
CA PRO A 75 -2.95 23.29 1.57
C PRO A 75 -1.65 23.77 2.22
N HIS A 76 -1.53 23.63 3.55
CA HIS A 76 -0.45 24.21 4.35
C HIS A 76 0.54 23.20 4.92
N GLU A 77 0.42 21.92 4.56
CA GLU A 77 1.32 20.87 5.04
C GLU A 77 2.04 20.15 3.88
N SER A 78 3.21 19.62 4.17
CA SER A 78 3.92 18.71 3.27
C SER A 78 3.30 17.29 3.29
N LEU A 79 3.60 16.50 2.26
CA LEU A 79 3.15 15.11 2.19
C LEU A 79 3.62 14.29 3.42
N GLU A 80 4.86 14.49 3.87
CA GLU A 80 5.37 13.79 5.06
C GLU A 80 4.64 14.20 6.34
N GLU A 81 4.35 15.50 6.52
CA GLU A 81 3.57 15.98 7.67
C GLU A 81 2.15 15.41 7.68
N SER A 82 1.50 15.32 6.51
CA SER A 82 0.17 14.72 6.39
C SER A 82 0.16 13.24 6.79
N LYS A 83 1.17 12.47 6.37
CA LYS A 83 1.33 11.06 6.75
C LYS A 83 1.57 10.92 8.25
N ILE A 84 2.42 11.75 8.84
CA ILE A 84 2.67 11.74 10.29
C ILE A 84 1.39 12.06 11.06
N ARG A 85 0.62 13.08 10.63
CA ARG A 85 -0.67 13.44 11.25
C ARG A 85 -1.67 12.29 11.18
N HIS A 86 -1.73 11.61 10.03
CA HIS A 86 -2.61 10.46 9.84
C HIS A 86 -2.21 9.24 10.68
N GLN A 87 -0.91 8.95 10.78
CA GLN A 87 -0.38 7.90 11.66
C GLN A 87 -0.68 8.19 13.14
N ARG A 88 -0.61 9.46 13.56
CA ARG A 88 -0.98 9.88 14.92
C ARG A 88 -2.46 9.69 15.23
N LEU A 89 -3.33 9.96 14.25
CA LEU A 89 -4.75 9.68 14.37
C LEU A 89 -4.99 8.18 14.63
N MET A 90 -4.36 7.30 13.84
CA MET A 90 -4.43 5.85 14.03
C MET A 90 -3.95 5.45 15.43
N ILE A 91 -2.76 5.92 15.87
CA ILE A 91 -2.21 5.64 17.20
C ILE A 91 -3.21 6.04 18.31
N SER A 92 -3.81 7.23 18.18
CA SER A 92 -4.80 7.71 19.13
C SER A 92 -6.09 6.88 19.11
N LYS A 93 -6.57 6.47 17.94
CA LYS A 93 -7.82 5.70 17.76
C LYS A 93 -7.70 4.27 18.28
N LEU A 94 -6.51 3.68 18.18
CA LEU A 94 -6.20 2.37 18.75
C LEU A 94 -5.97 2.40 20.27
N ASP A 95 -5.91 3.60 20.87
CA ASP A 95 -5.61 3.79 22.28
C ASP A 95 -4.33 3.03 22.72
N LEU A 96 -3.27 3.14 21.91
CA LEU A 96 -2.03 2.41 22.16
C LEU A 96 -1.38 2.84 23.48
N LYS A 97 -0.99 1.85 24.30
CA LYS A 97 -0.32 2.05 25.59
C LYS A 97 0.97 1.26 25.66
N GLN A 98 1.96 1.82 26.36
CA GLN A 98 3.21 1.13 26.64
C GLN A 98 2.96 -0.26 27.22
N GLY A 99 3.75 -1.24 26.75
CA GLY A 99 3.62 -2.65 27.16
C GLY A 99 2.69 -3.49 26.29
N MET A 100 1.89 -2.88 25.40
CA MET A 100 1.11 -3.62 24.41
C MET A 100 2.00 -4.24 23.33
N THR A 101 1.54 -5.37 22.79
CA THR A 101 2.03 -5.98 21.54
C THR A 101 1.00 -5.75 20.44
N VAL A 102 1.43 -5.15 19.34
CA VAL A 102 0.57 -4.69 18.24
C VAL A 102 0.96 -5.36 16.93
N VAL A 103 0.00 -5.78 16.13
CA VAL A 103 0.27 -6.31 14.77
C VAL A 103 0.19 -5.20 13.71
N ASP A 104 1.19 -5.13 12.84
CA ASP A 104 1.21 -4.32 11.62
C ASP A 104 1.01 -5.25 10.40
N VAL A 105 -0.21 -5.31 9.89
CA VAL A 105 -0.60 -6.22 8.81
C VAL A 105 -0.22 -5.59 7.48
N GLY A 106 0.76 -6.18 6.79
CA GLY A 106 1.34 -5.63 5.57
C GLY A 106 2.36 -4.52 5.85
N CYS A 107 3.31 -4.77 6.74
CA CYS A 107 4.17 -3.72 7.33
C CYS A 107 5.12 -3.00 6.35
N GLY A 108 5.23 -3.47 5.10
CA GLY A 108 6.15 -2.91 4.10
C GLY A 108 7.59 -2.87 4.62
N ILE A 109 8.23 -1.71 4.46
CA ILE A 109 9.58 -1.42 4.99
C ILE A 109 9.56 -0.78 6.40
N GLY A 110 8.41 -0.81 7.10
CA GLY A 110 8.27 -0.41 8.50
C GLY A 110 8.18 1.09 8.77
N GLY A 111 7.84 1.94 7.78
CA GLY A 111 7.70 3.38 7.98
C GLY A 111 6.72 3.76 9.11
N PRO A 112 5.42 3.40 8.99
CA PRO A 112 4.44 3.61 10.06
C PRO A 112 4.80 2.88 11.36
N MET A 113 5.31 1.65 11.27
CA MET A 113 5.80 0.88 12.42
C MET A 113 6.79 1.67 13.28
N ARG A 114 7.78 2.34 12.68
CA ARG A 114 8.75 3.17 13.44
C ARG A 114 8.08 4.31 14.18
N ARG A 115 7.04 4.93 13.60
CA ARG A 115 6.26 5.98 14.25
C ARG A 115 5.48 5.44 15.43
N VAL A 116 4.78 4.32 15.24
CA VAL A 116 4.00 3.64 16.29
C VAL A 116 4.88 3.30 17.48
N VAL A 117 6.04 2.66 17.25
CA VAL A 117 6.97 2.31 18.33
C VAL A 117 7.47 3.56 19.07
N ARG A 118 7.90 4.60 18.34
CA ARG A 118 8.47 5.83 18.93
C ARG A 118 7.47 6.62 19.76
N GLU A 119 6.22 6.71 19.32
CA GLU A 119 5.23 7.58 19.97
C GLU A 119 4.37 6.86 21.00
N ALA A 120 4.14 5.54 20.85
CA ALA A 120 3.31 4.78 21.77
C ALA A 120 4.10 3.86 22.73
N GLY A 121 5.39 3.59 22.46
CA GLY A 121 6.20 2.71 23.31
C GLY A 121 5.73 1.26 23.32
N VAL A 122 5.12 0.80 22.23
CA VAL A 122 4.59 -0.56 22.06
C VAL A 122 5.56 -1.47 21.33
N ARG A 123 5.45 -2.78 21.54
CA ARG A 123 6.09 -3.78 20.68
C ARG A 123 5.24 -3.95 19.42
N VAL A 124 5.87 -4.02 18.25
CA VAL A 124 5.14 -4.22 16.96
C VAL A 124 5.64 -5.48 16.27
N VAL A 125 4.74 -6.36 15.84
CA VAL A 125 5.05 -7.50 14.97
C VAL A 125 4.53 -7.19 13.57
N GLY A 126 5.42 -7.14 12.59
CA GLY A 126 5.09 -6.88 11.20
C GLY A 126 4.81 -8.16 10.41
N ILE A 127 3.65 -8.23 9.77
CA ILE A 127 3.28 -9.33 8.87
C ILE A 127 3.53 -8.88 7.44
N ASN A 128 4.32 -9.63 6.66
CA ASN A 128 4.52 -9.32 5.24
C ASN A 128 4.96 -10.55 4.44
N ILE A 129 4.44 -10.71 3.22
CA ILE A 129 4.87 -11.76 2.29
C ILE A 129 6.17 -11.43 1.56
N ASN A 130 6.58 -10.16 1.54
CA ASN A 130 7.72 -9.71 0.75
C ASN A 130 9.03 -9.69 1.58
N GLU A 131 9.88 -10.69 1.35
CA GLU A 131 11.18 -10.83 2.02
C GLU A 131 12.15 -9.66 1.75
N ILE A 132 12.11 -9.05 0.55
CA ILE A 132 12.95 -7.91 0.21
C ILE A 132 12.57 -6.71 1.09
N GLN A 133 11.27 -6.46 1.25
CA GLN A 133 10.77 -5.40 2.13
C GLN A 133 11.09 -5.70 3.60
N LEU A 134 10.94 -6.94 4.06
CA LEU A 134 11.27 -7.32 5.43
C LEU A 134 12.75 -7.17 5.75
N LYS A 135 13.64 -7.55 4.82
CA LYS A 135 15.08 -7.32 4.96
C LYS A 135 15.40 -5.84 5.13
N GLU A 136 14.74 -5.00 4.34
CA GLU A 136 14.91 -3.55 4.40
C GLU A 136 14.30 -2.95 5.68
N ALA A 137 13.13 -3.42 6.11
CA ALA A 137 12.51 -3.04 7.37
C ALA A 137 13.43 -3.31 8.56
N LYS A 138 14.02 -4.51 8.62
CA LYS A 138 15.00 -4.91 9.64
C LYS A 138 16.21 -3.97 9.67
N ARG A 139 16.78 -3.64 8.49
CA ARG A 139 17.89 -2.71 8.37
C ARG A 139 17.53 -1.30 8.87
N LEU A 140 16.43 -0.74 8.36
CA LEU A 140 15.98 0.62 8.73
C LEU A 140 15.59 0.73 10.20
N ASN A 141 15.00 -0.32 10.78
CA ASN A 141 14.62 -0.34 12.19
C ASN A 141 15.84 -0.47 13.11
N ALA A 142 16.87 -1.22 12.72
CA ALA A 142 18.14 -1.25 13.44
C ALA A 142 18.89 0.09 13.36
N GLU A 143 18.92 0.75 12.20
CA GLU A 143 19.49 2.10 12.04
C GLU A 143 18.75 3.14 12.90
N ALA A 144 17.44 2.96 13.04
CA ALA A 144 16.58 3.74 13.93
C ALA A 144 16.73 3.38 15.42
N ARG A 145 17.50 2.34 15.78
CA ARG A 145 17.66 1.76 17.12
C ARG A 145 16.34 1.29 17.74
N LEU A 146 15.46 0.71 16.94
CA LEU A 146 14.14 0.21 17.34
C LEU A 146 14.01 -1.31 17.21
N ASP A 147 15.05 -2.00 16.79
CA ASP A 147 15.11 -3.45 16.56
C ASP A 147 14.72 -4.29 17.79
N HIS A 148 14.94 -3.79 19.00
CA HIS A 148 14.52 -4.45 20.25
C HIS A 148 13.00 -4.38 20.53
N MET A 149 12.27 -3.54 19.79
CA MET A 149 10.82 -3.30 19.94
C MET A 149 9.99 -3.82 18.75
N VAL A 150 10.65 -4.37 17.73
CA VAL A 150 9.96 -4.86 16.52
C VAL A 150 10.34 -6.31 16.25
N ASP A 151 9.37 -7.07 15.76
CA ASP A 151 9.57 -8.41 15.23
C ASP A 151 8.80 -8.59 13.92
N TYR A 152 9.00 -9.71 13.23
CA TYR A 152 8.40 -9.93 11.91
C TYR A 152 8.05 -11.39 11.67
N GLU A 153 6.91 -11.59 11.02
CA GLU A 153 6.50 -12.89 10.49
C GLU A 153 6.35 -12.80 8.97
N THR A 154 7.06 -13.69 8.27
CA THR A 154 6.96 -13.81 6.81
C THR A 154 5.81 -14.76 6.46
N CYS A 155 4.59 -14.24 6.44
CA CYS A 155 3.41 -15.01 6.07
C CYS A 155 2.37 -14.16 5.34
N SER A 156 1.37 -14.83 4.77
CA SER A 156 0.20 -14.16 4.19
C SER A 156 -0.73 -13.75 5.31
N PHE A 157 -1.29 -12.55 5.27
CA PHE A 157 -2.35 -12.18 6.23
C PHE A 157 -3.67 -12.94 6.00
N MET A 158 -3.78 -13.75 4.92
CA MET A 158 -4.85 -14.73 4.72
C MET A 158 -4.52 -16.12 5.29
N ASP A 159 -3.29 -16.31 5.80
CA ASP A 159 -2.82 -17.51 6.48
C ASP A 159 -1.73 -17.14 7.49
N MET A 160 -2.17 -16.81 8.71
CA MET A 160 -1.32 -16.48 9.85
C MET A 160 -1.27 -17.66 10.84
N SER A 161 -1.37 -18.90 10.34
CA SER A 161 -1.40 -20.13 11.15
C SER A 161 -0.16 -20.33 12.04
N ALA A 162 0.96 -19.70 11.71
CA ALA A 162 2.17 -19.67 12.55
C ALA A 162 2.01 -18.80 13.82
N ILE A 163 0.95 -18.00 13.91
CA ILE A 163 0.68 -17.07 15.02
C ILE A 163 -0.47 -17.62 15.86
N GLU A 164 -0.28 -17.66 17.18
CA GLU A 164 -1.29 -18.12 18.13
C GLU A 164 -2.51 -17.19 18.20
N ASP A 165 -3.67 -17.77 18.52
CA ASP A 165 -4.91 -17.03 18.78
C ASP A 165 -4.72 -16.06 19.95
N GLY A 166 -5.33 -14.86 19.88
CA GLY A 166 -5.29 -13.92 21.00
C GLY A 166 -3.89 -13.40 21.36
N THR A 167 -2.96 -13.37 20.42
CA THR A 167 -1.59 -12.86 20.61
C THR A 167 -1.55 -11.35 20.82
N PHE A 168 -2.29 -10.58 20.02
CA PHE A 168 -2.09 -9.13 19.89
C PHE A 168 -3.12 -8.29 20.67
N ASP A 169 -2.65 -7.26 21.37
CA ASP A 169 -3.50 -6.33 22.10
C ASP A 169 -4.27 -5.39 21.15
N ARG A 170 -3.67 -5.05 20.02
CA ARG A 170 -4.19 -4.15 18.98
C ARG A 170 -3.64 -4.56 17.62
N GLY A 171 -4.26 -4.07 16.55
CA GLY A 171 -3.72 -4.25 15.20
C GLY A 171 -4.00 -3.07 14.29
N TYR A 172 -3.23 -2.96 13.21
CA TYR A 172 -3.55 -2.07 12.12
C TYR A 172 -3.14 -2.65 10.76
N ALA A 173 -3.85 -2.21 9.72
CA ALA A 173 -3.58 -2.49 8.33
C ALA A 173 -3.67 -1.18 7.55
N ILE A 174 -2.58 -0.71 6.95
CA ILE A 174 -2.57 0.50 6.14
C ILE A 174 -2.37 0.12 4.69
N GLU A 175 -3.42 0.23 3.88
CA GLU A 175 -3.38 -0.01 2.42
C GLU A 175 -2.82 -1.40 2.06
N SER A 176 -3.09 -2.40 2.90
CA SER A 176 -2.55 -3.76 2.74
C SER A 176 -3.63 -4.78 2.47
N THR A 177 -4.68 -4.84 3.30
CA THR A 177 -5.80 -5.78 3.17
C THR A 177 -6.67 -5.56 1.93
N CYS A 178 -6.46 -4.46 1.20
CA CYS A 178 -7.00 -4.27 -0.16
C CYS A 178 -6.45 -5.30 -1.14
N HIS A 179 -5.24 -5.82 -0.93
CA HIS A 179 -4.63 -6.84 -1.79
C HIS A 179 -5.09 -8.27 -1.47
N ALA A 180 -5.94 -8.46 -0.45
CA ALA A 180 -6.51 -9.77 -0.15
C ALA A 180 -7.42 -10.23 -1.30
N SER A 181 -7.15 -11.41 -1.88
CA SER A 181 -8.08 -12.02 -2.84
C SER A 181 -9.37 -12.48 -2.15
N ASP A 182 -9.28 -12.87 -0.88
CA ASP A 182 -10.40 -13.13 0.01
C ASP A 182 -10.26 -12.25 1.27
N LYS A 183 -10.98 -11.13 1.25
CA LYS A 183 -10.94 -10.14 2.33
C LYS A 183 -11.54 -10.66 3.63
N GLN A 184 -12.59 -11.48 3.56
CA GLN A 184 -13.21 -12.07 4.75
C GLN A 184 -12.23 -13.06 5.41
N ARG A 185 -11.52 -13.88 4.63
CA ARG A 185 -10.46 -14.76 5.16
C ARG A 185 -9.32 -13.97 5.80
N ALA A 186 -8.86 -12.88 5.18
CA ALA A 186 -7.85 -12.00 5.79
C ALA A 186 -8.32 -11.46 7.14
N PHE A 187 -9.55 -10.92 7.20
CA PHE A 187 -10.11 -10.42 8.45
C PHE A 187 -10.36 -11.52 9.47
N ALA A 188 -10.67 -12.75 9.06
CA ALA A 188 -10.81 -13.89 9.98
C ALA A 188 -9.49 -14.22 10.70
N GLU A 189 -8.38 -14.24 9.96
CA GLU A 189 -7.05 -14.46 10.57
C GLU A 189 -6.65 -13.29 11.49
N ILE A 190 -6.91 -12.05 11.08
CA ILE A 190 -6.67 -10.88 11.95
C ILE A 190 -7.54 -10.96 13.22
N PHE A 191 -8.82 -11.27 13.08
CA PHE A 191 -9.74 -11.45 14.20
C PHE A 191 -9.25 -12.53 15.16
N ARG A 192 -8.81 -13.68 14.65
CA ARG A 192 -8.28 -14.80 15.45
C ARG A 192 -7.08 -14.39 16.29
N THR A 193 -6.10 -13.73 15.67
CA THR A 193 -4.84 -13.33 16.34
C THR A 193 -4.99 -12.18 17.34
N LEU A 194 -6.07 -11.39 17.27
CA LEU A 194 -6.34 -10.32 18.23
C LEU A 194 -6.94 -10.86 19.55
N LYS A 195 -6.59 -10.25 20.68
CA LYS A 195 -7.21 -10.52 21.99
C LYS A 195 -8.67 -10.06 22.04
N PRO A 196 -9.52 -10.66 22.89
CA PRO A 196 -10.85 -10.12 23.16
C PRO A 196 -10.79 -8.65 23.60
N GLY A 197 -11.70 -7.83 23.10
CA GLY A 197 -11.71 -6.38 23.33
C GLY A 197 -10.69 -5.56 22.52
N ALA A 198 -9.84 -6.19 21.70
CA ALA A 198 -8.83 -5.48 20.91
C ALA A 198 -9.47 -4.56 19.86
N LEU A 199 -8.83 -3.40 19.66
CA LEU A 199 -9.14 -2.50 18.54
C LEU A 199 -8.26 -2.82 17.33
N PHE A 200 -8.85 -2.70 16.16
CA PHE A 200 -8.20 -2.86 14.86
C PHE A 200 -8.50 -1.65 13.98
N TRP A 201 -7.46 -1.03 13.42
CA TRP A 201 -7.59 0.09 12.49
C TRP A 201 -7.25 -0.35 11.07
N GLY A 202 -8.12 -0.06 10.12
CA GLY A 202 -7.85 -0.29 8.70
C GLY A 202 -7.87 0.98 7.89
N GLN A 203 -7.03 1.03 6.86
CA GLN A 203 -7.13 1.95 5.74
C GLN A 203 -7.16 1.15 4.44
N GLU A 204 -8.21 1.34 3.66
CA GLU A 204 -8.50 0.55 2.46
C GLU A 204 -8.59 1.44 1.21
N MET A 205 -8.21 0.83 0.08
CA MET A 205 -8.46 1.39 -1.24
C MET A 205 -9.80 0.90 -1.75
N CYS A 206 -10.74 1.82 -1.94
CA CYS A 206 -12.13 1.49 -2.17
C CYS A 206 -12.75 2.27 -3.32
N LEU A 207 -13.75 1.65 -3.95
CA LEU A 207 -14.71 2.35 -4.80
C LEU A 207 -15.69 3.13 -3.92
N THR A 208 -16.11 4.30 -4.40
CA THR A 208 -17.14 5.11 -3.75
C THR A 208 -18.51 4.85 -4.39
N ASP A 209 -19.57 5.35 -3.77
CA ASP A 209 -20.95 5.29 -4.30
C ASP A 209 -21.12 6.02 -5.65
N LYS A 210 -20.12 6.81 -6.09
CA LYS A 210 -20.12 7.43 -7.42
C LYS A 210 -19.69 6.49 -8.54
N PHE A 211 -19.10 5.35 -8.21
CA PHE A 211 -18.76 4.34 -9.20
C PHE A 211 -20.03 3.78 -9.83
N ASP A 212 -20.08 3.75 -11.16
CA ASP A 212 -21.20 3.20 -11.92
C ASP A 212 -20.67 2.02 -12.74
N PRO A 213 -21.08 0.77 -12.45
CA PRO A 213 -20.64 -0.39 -13.20
C PRO A 213 -21.12 -0.35 -14.66
N ASN A 214 -22.15 0.42 -15.00
CA ASN A 214 -22.66 0.56 -16.37
C ASN A 214 -21.90 1.62 -17.20
N ASP A 215 -21.18 2.54 -16.55
CA ASP A 215 -20.32 3.51 -17.23
C ASP A 215 -19.00 2.85 -17.69
N SER A 216 -18.78 2.82 -19.01
CA SER A 216 -17.55 2.24 -19.60
C SER A 216 -16.26 2.94 -19.16
N ARG A 217 -16.31 4.25 -18.87
CA ARG A 217 -15.18 5.01 -18.37
C ARG A 217 -14.86 4.63 -16.94
N HIS A 218 -15.86 4.46 -16.09
CA HIS A 218 -15.67 4.01 -14.71
C HIS A 218 -15.04 2.61 -14.68
N ARG A 219 -15.56 1.66 -15.49
CA ARG A 219 -14.96 0.32 -15.63
C ARG A 219 -13.52 0.37 -16.12
N ALA A 220 -13.20 1.25 -17.07
CA ALA A 220 -11.85 1.40 -17.58
C ALA A 220 -10.88 1.90 -16.49
N ILE A 221 -11.27 2.93 -15.72
CA ILE A 221 -10.47 3.45 -14.62
C ILE A 221 -10.27 2.40 -13.53
N LYS A 222 -11.33 1.67 -13.13
CA LYS A 222 -11.23 0.56 -12.16
C LYS A 222 -10.21 -0.48 -12.62
N ARG A 223 -10.28 -0.90 -13.89
CA ARG A 223 -9.34 -1.88 -14.46
C ARG A 223 -7.90 -1.35 -14.50
N ASP A 224 -7.70 -0.09 -14.83
CA ASP A 224 -6.37 0.53 -14.87
C ASP A 224 -5.77 0.68 -13.46
N LEU A 225 -6.60 1.01 -12.46
CA LEU A 225 -6.23 0.95 -11.04
C LEU A 225 -5.82 -0.47 -10.67
N MET A 226 -6.71 -1.45 -10.82
CA MET A 226 -6.42 -2.87 -10.51
C MET A 226 -5.10 -3.31 -11.12
N ARG A 227 -4.88 -3.05 -12.40
CA ARG A 227 -3.63 -3.39 -13.10
C ARG A 227 -2.42 -2.71 -12.45
N GLY A 228 -2.51 -1.41 -12.25
CA GLY A 228 -1.41 -0.56 -11.82
C GLY A 228 -0.97 -0.80 -10.38
N ILE A 229 -1.86 -1.28 -9.52
CA ILE A 229 -1.60 -1.51 -8.10
C ILE A 229 -1.76 -2.97 -7.68
N ALA A 230 -1.96 -3.89 -8.62
CA ALA A 230 -2.11 -5.32 -8.33
C ALA A 230 -3.22 -5.60 -7.31
N LEU A 231 -4.42 -5.08 -7.57
CA LEU A 231 -5.63 -5.43 -6.81
C LEU A 231 -6.48 -6.42 -7.59
N ASN A 232 -6.78 -7.56 -6.99
CA ASN A 232 -7.66 -8.59 -7.57
C ASN A 232 -9.05 -8.05 -7.88
N ASP A 233 -9.58 -7.24 -6.97
CA ASP A 233 -10.76 -6.42 -7.16
C ASP A 233 -10.67 -5.20 -6.22
N ILE A 234 -11.56 -4.21 -6.41
CA ILE A 234 -11.66 -3.04 -5.54
C ILE A 234 -13.03 -3.05 -4.88
N ALA A 235 -13.05 -3.29 -3.57
CA ALA A 235 -14.24 -3.30 -2.75
C ALA A 235 -14.83 -1.89 -2.57
N THR A 236 -16.12 -1.82 -2.29
CA THR A 236 -16.82 -0.64 -1.75
C THR A 236 -16.66 -0.59 -0.23
N PHE A 237 -17.02 0.54 0.37
CA PHE A 237 -17.00 0.70 1.83
C PHE A 237 -17.88 -0.36 2.53
N GLY A 238 -19.10 -0.56 2.01
CA GLY A 238 -20.05 -1.53 2.56
C GLY A 238 -19.56 -2.97 2.46
N GLU A 239 -18.85 -3.34 1.40
CA GLU A 239 -18.25 -4.68 1.27
C GLU A 239 -17.10 -4.90 2.27
N VAL A 240 -16.31 -3.86 2.57
CA VAL A 240 -15.28 -3.92 3.61
C VAL A 240 -15.93 -4.10 4.99
N ASP A 241 -16.94 -3.29 5.31
CA ASP A 241 -17.65 -3.35 6.59
C ASP A 241 -18.33 -4.71 6.77
N HIS A 242 -19.01 -5.20 5.73
CA HIS A 242 -19.64 -6.50 5.75
C HIS A 242 -18.63 -7.63 5.99
N ALA A 243 -17.46 -7.59 5.34
CA ALA A 243 -16.42 -8.60 5.54
C ALA A 243 -15.86 -8.61 6.97
N LEU A 244 -15.77 -7.44 7.63
CA LEU A 244 -15.39 -7.33 9.05
C LEU A 244 -16.48 -7.91 9.95
N GLU A 245 -17.73 -7.52 9.74
CA GLU A 245 -18.86 -7.98 10.55
C GLU A 245 -19.10 -9.48 10.42
N ALA A 246 -18.92 -10.03 9.21
CA ALA A 246 -19.09 -11.46 8.93
C ALA A 246 -18.13 -12.35 9.74
N VAL A 247 -16.98 -11.83 10.18
CA VAL A 247 -16.02 -12.56 11.03
C VAL A 247 -16.16 -12.24 12.52
N GLY A 248 -17.10 -11.35 12.88
CA GLY A 248 -17.43 -11.01 14.26
C GLY A 248 -16.83 -9.70 14.79
N PHE A 249 -16.18 -8.89 13.96
CA PHE A 249 -15.82 -7.54 14.37
C PHE A 249 -17.06 -6.66 14.57
N GLN A 250 -16.98 -5.74 15.53
CA GLN A 250 -17.90 -4.62 15.67
C GLN A 250 -17.27 -3.38 15.02
N VAL A 251 -17.82 -2.89 13.91
CA VAL A 251 -17.35 -1.65 13.28
C VAL A 251 -17.82 -0.47 14.13
N ILE A 252 -16.87 0.25 14.74
CA ILE A 252 -17.13 1.43 15.59
C ILE A 252 -17.23 2.69 14.72
N GLU A 253 -16.39 2.77 13.69
CA GLU A 253 -16.29 3.89 12.78
C GLU A 253 -15.92 3.35 11.39
N GLY A 254 -16.60 3.83 10.35
CA GLY A 254 -16.26 3.60 8.95
C GLY A 254 -16.52 4.89 8.18
N MET A 255 -15.48 5.50 7.60
CA MET A 255 -15.63 6.75 6.83
C MET A 255 -14.51 6.97 5.83
N ASP A 256 -14.85 7.59 4.70
CA ASP A 256 -13.87 8.17 3.80
C ASP A 256 -13.29 9.46 4.40
N ARG A 257 -11.98 9.45 4.67
CA ARG A 257 -11.27 10.58 5.28
C ARG A 257 -10.75 11.60 4.28
N ASP A 258 -10.98 11.41 2.98
CA ASP A 258 -10.73 12.45 1.97
C ASP A 258 -11.66 13.66 2.16
N VAL A 259 -12.91 13.40 2.57
CA VAL A 259 -13.95 14.42 2.73
C VAL A 259 -13.77 15.17 4.04
N GLN A 260 -12.88 16.16 4.05
CA GLN A 260 -12.76 17.10 5.17
C GLN A 260 -13.61 18.35 4.95
N LYS A 261 -14.27 18.82 6.03
CA LYS A 261 -14.89 20.15 6.06
C LYS A 261 -13.77 21.20 6.13
N GLY A 262 -13.63 22.01 5.08
CA GLY A 262 -12.65 23.11 5.03
C GLY A 262 -11.79 23.07 3.77
N PRO A 263 -10.74 23.90 3.66
CA PRO A 263 -9.80 23.87 2.55
C PRO A 263 -9.06 22.52 2.54
N SER A 264 -9.34 21.67 1.56
CA SER A 264 -8.64 20.40 1.36
C SER A 264 -7.83 20.43 0.07
N THR A 265 -6.73 19.68 0.09
CA THR A 265 -5.95 19.36 -1.09
C THR A 265 -6.33 17.93 -1.52
N PRO A 266 -6.70 17.68 -2.79
CA PRO A 266 -7.03 16.34 -3.22
C PRO A 266 -5.88 15.36 -2.97
N TRP A 267 -6.16 14.20 -2.38
CA TRP A 267 -5.15 13.19 -2.03
C TRP A 267 -4.29 12.74 -3.22
N TYR A 268 -4.81 12.83 -4.44
CA TYR A 268 -4.13 12.45 -5.67
C TYR A 268 -3.21 13.57 -6.22
N GLN A 269 -3.24 14.78 -5.66
CA GLN A 269 -2.40 15.88 -6.16
C GLN A 269 -0.90 15.55 -6.19
N PRO A 270 -0.30 14.86 -5.19
CA PRO A 270 1.09 14.44 -5.27
C PRO A 270 1.38 13.45 -6.41
N MET A 271 0.37 12.69 -6.86
CA MET A 271 0.49 11.84 -8.06
C MET A 271 0.49 12.66 -9.34
N GLU A 272 -0.21 13.79 -9.37
CA GLU A 272 -0.14 14.75 -10.47
C GLU A 272 1.23 15.43 -10.54
N SER A 273 1.86 15.68 -9.38
CA SER A 273 3.15 16.34 -9.28
C SER A 273 4.12 15.52 -8.44
N ARG A 274 4.83 14.55 -9.06
CA ARG A 274 5.95 13.86 -8.40
C ARG A 274 7.00 14.88 -7.89
N HIS A 275 6.90 15.18 -6.59
CA HIS A 275 7.68 16.01 -5.65
C HIS A 275 8.60 17.15 -6.12
N GLY A 276 8.19 18.41 -5.85
CA GLY A 276 9.05 19.53 -5.39
C GLY A 276 9.83 20.40 -6.40
N THR A 277 9.40 21.67 -6.57
CA THR A 277 9.97 22.82 -7.34
C THR A 277 9.68 22.91 -8.86
N LEU A 278 9.79 24.14 -9.41
CA LEU A 278 9.38 24.59 -10.76
C LEU A 278 9.73 23.63 -11.92
N GLY A 279 10.77 22.80 -11.79
CA GLY A 279 11.13 21.76 -12.76
C GLY A 279 10.08 20.64 -12.94
N ASN A 280 9.14 20.48 -12.00
CA ASN A 280 8.14 19.41 -12.05
C ASN A 280 6.88 19.74 -12.84
N ALA A 281 6.56 21.02 -13.05
CA ALA A 281 5.47 21.39 -13.94
C ALA A 281 5.72 20.90 -15.38
N LEU A 282 6.99 20.93 -15.81
CA LEU A 282 7.45 20.39 -17.09
C LEU A 282 7.36 18.87 -17.15
N ARG A 283 7.61 18.16 -16.03
CA ARG A 283 7.47 16.68 -15.94
C ARG A 283 6.03 16.19 -16.06
N ARG A 284 5.04 17.04 -15.80
CA ARG A 284 3.61 16.74 -16.02
C ARG A 284 3.23 16.74 -17.49
N LEU A 285 3.93 17.52 -18.31
CA LEU A 285 3.66 17.60 -19.73
C LEU A 285 4.06 16.27 -20.40
N PRO A 286 3.37 15.86 -21.48
CA PRO A 286 3.72 14.67 -22.24
C PRO A 286 5.20 14.59 -22.61
N LEU A 287 5.83 15.74 -22.89
CA LEU A 287 7.26 15.85 -23.18
C LEU A 287 8.15 15.56 -21.98
N GLY A 288 7.79 16.01 -20.78
CA GLY A 288 8.56 15.75 -19.57
C GLY A 288 8.45 14.30 -19.11
N ARG A 289 7.28 13.66 -19.22
CA ARG A 289 7.11 12.22 -18.96
C ARG A 289 7.92 11.37 -19.93
N LYS A 290 7.88 11.72 -21.22
CA LYS A 290 8.75 11.12 -22.25
C LYS A 290 10.23 11.31 -21.93
N ALA A 291 10.64 12.45 -21.40
CA ALA A 291 12.02 12.71 -20.99
C ALA A 291 12.43 11.85 -19.79
N VAL A 292 11.56 11.64 -18.79
CA VAL A 292 11.83 10.74 -17.65
C VAL A 292 12.00 9.30 -18.14
N ILE A 293 11.08 8.80 -18.95
CA ILE A 293 11.15 7.42 -19.48
C ILE A 293 12.40 7.23 -20.36
N THR A 294 12.69 8.19 -21.24
CA THR A 294 13.88 8.17 -22.10
C THR A 294 15.16 8.26 -21.27
N GLY A 295 15.18 9.11 -20.24
CA GLY A 295 16.28 9.23 -19.29
C GLY A 295 16.54 7.94 -18.51
N SER A 296 15.49 7.24 -18.06
CA SER A 296 15.61 5.92 -17.43
C SER A 296 16.20 4.89 -18.39
N LYS A 297 15.77 4.87 -19.66
CA LYS A 297 16.37 3.99 -20.69
C LYS A 297 17.84 4.31 -20.93
N LEU A 298 18.21 5.59 -20.98
CA LEU A 298 19.61 6.00 -21.12
C LEU A 298 20.43 5.58 -19.89
N ALA A 299 19.90 5.71 -18.68
CA ALA A 299 20.55 5.26 -17.45
C ALA A 299 20.76 3.74 -17.42
N GLU A 300 19.86 2.95 -18.00
CA GLU A 300 20.08 1.50 -18.22
C GLU A 300 21.23 1.24 -19.18
N VAL A 301 21.27 1.93 -20.32
CA VAL A 301 22.34 1.79 -21.33
C VAL A 301 23.70 2.13 -20.74
N LEU A 302 23.76 3.21 -19.93
CA LEU A 302 24.96 3.64 -19.22
C LEU A 302 25.29 2.78 -17.99
N ARG A 303 24.51 1.73 -17.70
CA ARG A 303 24.65 0.83 -16.54
C ARG A 303 24.57 1.54 -15.18
N LEU A 304 23.92 2.70 -15.13
CA LEU A 304 23.60 3.41 -13.90
C LEU A 304 22.36 2.81 -13.22
N PHE A 305 21.43 2.27 -14.01
CA PHE A 305 20.29 1.48 -13.53
C PHE A 305 20.34 0.05 -14.09
N PRO A 306 19.83 -0.94 -13.33
CA PRO A 306 19.71 -2.30 -13.85
C PRO A 306 18.69 -2.36 -15.00
N LYS A 307 18.87 -3.32 -15.92
CA LYS A 307 17.96 -3.55 -17.04
C LYS A 307 16.53 -3.83 -16.55
N GLY A 308 15.53 -3.19 -17.15
CA GLY A 308 14.11 -3.37 -16.82
C GLY A 308 13.53 -2.23 -15.96
N SER A 309 14.38 -1.42 -15.34
CA SER A 309 14.00 -0.20 -14.60
C SER A 309 13.08 0.74 -15.37
N ALA A 310 13.28 0.94 -16.67
CA ALA A 310 12.46 1.80 -17.51
C ALA A 310 11.07 1.24 -17.81
N GLU A 311 10.86 -0.07 -17.68
CA GLU A 311 9.52 -0.68 -17.72
C GLU A 311 8.78 -0.42 -16.41
N VAL A 312 9.46 -0.59 -15.27
CA VAL A 312 8.91 -0.28 -13.94
C VAL A 312 8.52 1.20 -13.82
N VAL A 313 9.36 2.13 -14.31
CA VAL A 313 9.02 3.55 -14.33
C VAL A 313 7.77 3.82 -15.16
N ARG A 314 7.60 3.15 -16.30
CA ARG A 314 6.38 3.26 -17.14
C ARG A 314 5.15 2.69 -16.44
N LEU A 315 5.29 1.55 -15.76
CA LEU A 315 4.21 0.98 -14.97
C LEU A 315 3.73 1.98 -13.91
N LEU A 316 4.64 2.50 -13.09
CA LEU A 316 4.31 3.48 -12.05
C LEU A 316 3.70 4.78 -12.59
N ASP A 317 4.12 5.19 -13.78
CA ASP A 317 3.59 6.37 -14.48
C ASP A 317 2.12 6.14 -14.88
N ARG A 318 1.79 4.97 -15.45
CA ARG A 318 0.39 4.59 -15.75
C ARG A 318 -0.45 4.47 -14.47
N THR A 319 0.11 3.89 -13.42
CA THR A 319 -0.55 3.77 -12.11
C THR A 319 -0.91 5.13 -11.52
N ALA A 320 -0.01 6.12 -11.63
CA ALA A 320 -0.29 7.48 -11.17
C ALA A 320 -1.46 8.11 -11.95
N ASP A 321 -1.55 7.90 -13.27
CA ASP A 321 -2.68 8.40 -14.07
C ASP A 321 -4.01 7.76 -13.66
N ALA A 322 -4.00 6.45 -13.36
CA ALA A 322 -5.18 5.74 -12.88
C ALA A 322 -5.67 6.28 -11.54
N TYR A 323 -4.75 6.52 -10.58
CA TYR A 323 -5.08 7.17 -9.30
C TYR A 323 -5.71 8.55 -9.51
N VAL A 324 -5.09 9.40 -10.34
CA VAL A 324 -5.61 10.75 -10.63
C VAL A 324 -6.98 10.68 -11.32
N ALA A 325 -7.17 9.77 -12.27
CA ALA A 325 -8.45 9.60 -12.95
C ALA A 325 -9.56 9.14 -12.00
N GLY A 326 -9.28 8.16 -11.13
CA GLY A 326 -10.22 7.66 -10.12
C GLY A 326 -10.59 8.72 -9.08
N GLY A 327 -9.59 9.43 -8.56
CA GLY A 327 -9.79 10.52 -7.61
C GLY A 327 -10.53 11.71 -8.20
N ARG A 328 -10.18 12.16 -9.42
CA ARG A 328 -10.87 13.27 -10.11
C ARG A 328 -12.32 12.95 -10.46
N ALA A 329 -12.61 11.72 -10.84
CA ALA A 329 -13.98 11.26 -11.06
C ALA A 329 -14.73 11.06 -9.72
N GLY A 330 -14.00 10.99 -8.61
CA GLY A 330 -14.54 10.75 -7.28
C GLY A 330 -15.04 9.32 -7.06
N ILE A 331 -14.70 8.38 -7.95
CA ILE A 331 -15.16 6.98 -7.93
C ILE A 331 -14.25 6.05 -7.11
N PHE A 332 -13.09 6.55 -6.69
CA PHE A 332 -12.08 5.80 -5.96
C PHE A 332 -11.44 6.68 -4.89
N THR A 333 -11.18 6.09 -3.72
CA THR A 333 -10.43 6.72 -2.62
C THR A 333 -9.50 5.70 -1.96
N PRO A 334 -8.24 6.06 -1.63
CA PRO A 334 -7.37 5.27 -0.77
C PRO A 334 -7.55 5.62 0.72
N LEU A 335 -8.55 6.44 1.05
CA LEU A 335 -8.72 7.04 2.37
C LEU A 335 -9.97 6.53 3.11
N TYR A 336 -10.55 5.41 2.68
CA TYR A 336 -11.54 4.73 3.51
C TYR A 336 -10.84 4.19 4.75
N CYS A 337 -11.22 4.67 5.92
CA CYS A 337 -10.65 4.23 7.19
C CYS A 337 -11.75 3.70 8.10
N PHE A 338 -11.45 2.60 8.78
CA PHE A 338 -12.34 2.03 9.79
C PHE A 338 -11.62 1.78 11.11
N LEU A 339 -12.40 1.81 12.19
CA LEU A 339 -12.01 1.32 13.50
C LEU A 339 -12.98 0.22 13.88
N ALA A 340 -12.47 -0.98 14.09
CA ALA A 340 -13.23 -2.15 14.48
C ALA A 340 -12.78 -2.67 15.85
N ARG A 341 -13.67 -3.40 16.53
CA ARG A 341 -13.38 -4.04 17.82
C ARG A 341 -13.70 -5.52 17.76
N LYS A 342 -12.80 -6.36 18.27
CA LYS A 342 -13.12 -7.73 18.62
C LYS A 342 -13.93 -7.73 19.92
N PRO A 343 -15.13 -8.33 19.97
CA PRO A 343 -15.92 -8.42 21.20
C PRO A 343 -15.14 -9.04 22.38
N LEU A 344 -15.62 -8.80 23.61
CA LEU A 344 -15.05 -9.36 24.84
C LEU A 344 -15.30 -10.86 24.99
#